data_AF-A0A1H3Z9A8-F1
#
_entry.id   AF-A0A1H3Z9A8-F1
#
_cell.length_a   1.000
_cell.length_b   1.000
_cell.length_c   1.000
_cell.angle_alpha   90.00
_cell.angle_beta   90.00
_cell.angle_gamma   90.00
#
_symmetry.space_group_name_H-M   'P 1'
#
loop_
_entity.id
_entity.type
_entity.pdbx_description
1 polymer ?
#
loop_
_entity_poly.entity_id
_entity_poly.type
_entity_poly.pdbx_seq_one_letter_code
_entity_poly.pdbx_strand_id
1 'polypeptide(L)'
;MIKFIKTDFSFDEEKIFRQLHLKENRSATKHTRMVLPMLTKLLKENMELTTCYSLQDNDFQAPLPGIGCCSQVALCYCSCTRRINDVIDTMLSQGEILDGFLLNHMANAVFFEASNQMNGKLAHVLSERGLHLTKRYAAGEGEVPLSVQAIILDALKTETELEVNLTSNYMLEPEHSMLYYFGADAGITGHSTRHDCGACNSEDCPFRDVEGDVAEGLIKNAKPQTSWSALRAFDRLYRGFSSHRVIPFFRGAVNAWTWPAGGGTIPFGGKR
;
A
#
# COMPACT_ATOMS: atom_id res chain seq x y z
N MET A 1 6.42 -7.74 -22.66
CA MET A 1 5.16 -8.52 -22.58
C MET A 1 4.48 -8.17 -21.27
N ILE A 2 3.35 -7.48 -21.39
CA ILE A 2 2.56 -7.01 -20.27
C ILE A 2 1.96 -8.17 -19.47
N LYS A 3 1.91 -7.99 -18.15
CA LYS A 3 1.38 -8.96 -17.20
C LYS A 3 0.37 -8.28 -16.31
N PHE A 4 -0.85 -8.78 -16.35
CA PHE A 4 -1.91 -8.38 -15.42
C PHE A 4 -1.75 -9.11 -14.10
N ILE A 5 -1.84 -8.36 -13.01
CA ILE A 5 -1.66 -8.87 -11.66
C ILE A 5 -2.99 -8.73 -10.92
N LYS A 6 -3.48 -9.85 -10.40
CA LYS A 6 -4.61 -9.83 -9.47
C LYS A 6 -4.12 -9.38 -8.11
N THR A 7 -4.80 -8.41 -7.52
CA THR A 7 -4.55 -7.91 -6.17
C THR A 7 -5.72 -8.26 -5.26
N ASP A 8 -5.44 -8.40 -3.97
CA ASP A 8 -6.44 -8.65 -2.95
C ASP A 8 -7.05 -7.32 -2.49
N PHE A 9 -8.35 -7.33 -2.23
CA PHE A 9 -9.03 -6.18 -1.63
C PHE A 9 -8.62 -6.07 -0.16
N SER A 10 -7.83 -5.05 0.17
CA SER A 10 -7.38 -4.80 1.54
C SER A 10 -7.02 -3.35 1.75
N PHE A 11 -7.26 -2.86 2.96
CA PHE A 11 -6.76 -1.58 3.45
C PHE A 11 -6.59 -1.68 4.98
N ASP A 12 -5.81 -0.77 5.55
CA ASP A 12 -5.60 -0.68 7.00
C ASP A 12 -6.56 0.35 7.60
N GLU A 13 -7.50 -0.12 8.42
CA GLU A 13 -8.47 0.74 9.10
C GLU A 13 -7.76 1.74 10.02
N GLU A 14 -6.79 1.32 10.82
CA GLU A 14 -6.13 2.23 11.77
C GLU A 14 -5.29 3.30 11.02
N LYS A 15 -4.74 2.95 9.85
CA LYS A 15 -4.12 3.93 8.94
C LYS A 15 -5.12 4.97 8.45
N ILE A 16 -6.34 4.59 8.10
CA ILE A 16 -7.40 5.53 7.71
C ILE A 16 -7.75 6.48 8.87
N PHE A 17 -7.95 5.93 10.07
CA PHE A 17 -8.29 6.75 11.24
C PHE A 17 -7.18 7.76 11.58
N ARG A 18 -5.92 7.34 11.45
CA ARG A 18 -4.74 8.20 11.60
C ARG A 18 -4.70 9.30 10.54
N GLN A 19 -4.87 8.95 9.27
CA GLN A 19 -4.85 9.88 8.13
C GLN A 19 -5.93 10.95 8.21
N LEU A 20 -7.09 10.60 8.77
CA LEU A 20 -8.21 11.50 8.98
C LEU A 20 -8.19 12.22 10.34
N HIS A 21 -7.12 12.06 11.13
CA HIS A 21 -6.98 12.65 12.46
C HIS A 21 -8.17 12.35 13.40
N LEU A 22 -8.77 11.17 13.28
CA LEU A 22 -9.93 10.75 14.08
C LEU A 22 -9.48 10.34 15.48
N LYS A 23 -9.66 11.24 16.45
CA LYS A 23 -9.30 11.01 17.86
C LYS A 23 -10.33 10.12 18.56
N GLU A 24 -9.87 9.29 19.49
CA GLU A 24 -10.74 8.50 20.36
C GLU A 24 -11.77 9.39 21.10
N ASN A 25 -12.99 8.87 21.28
CA ASN A 25 -14.10 9.55 21.97
C ASN A 25 -14.72 10.78 21.28
N ARG A 26 -14.44 11.03 19.99
CA ARG A 26 -15.15 12.04 19.19
C ARG A 26 -16.37 11.44 18.48
N SER A 27 -17.42 12.25 18.29
CA SER A 27 -18.63 11.84 17.55
C SER A 27 -18.32 11.35 16.14
N ALA A 28 -17.41 12.03 15.43
CA ALA A 28 -16.95 11.64 14.09
C ALA A 28 -16.29 10.25 14.07
N THR A 29 -15.47 9.92 15.06
CA THR A 29 -14.80 8.62 15.18
C THR A 29 -15.81 7.50 15.42
N LYS A 30 -16.80 7.75 16.30
CA LYS A 30 -17.89 6.80 16.54
C LYS A 30 -18.74 6.58 15.29
N HIS A 31 -19.07 7.66 14.57
CA HIS A 31 -19.79 7.61 13.30
C HIS A 31 -19.01 6.81 12.26
N THR A 32 -17.74 7.12 12.06
CA THR A 32 -16.83 6.41 11.14
C THR A 32 -16.84 4.90 11.41
N ARG A 33 -16.63 4.47 12.66
CA ARG A 33 -16.67 3.04 13.03
C ARG A 33 -18.03 2.39 12.72
N MET A 34 -19.12 3.13 12.86
CA MET A 34 -20.47 2.62 12.58
C MET A 34 -20.73 2.46 11.07
N VAL A 35 -20.27 3.39 10.23
CA VAL A 35 -20.52 3.36 8.78
C VAL A 35 -19.50 2.55 7.99
N LEU A 36 -18.32 2.27 8.56
CA LEU A 36 -17.22 1.58 7.88
C LEU A 36 -17.63 0.24 7.23
N PRO A 37 -18.42 -0.65 7.85
CA PRO A 37 -18.83 -1.91 7.22
C PRO A 37 -19.69 -1.71 5.98
N MET A 38 -20.58 -0.71 6.00
CA MET A 38 -21.41 -0.35 4.84
C MET A 38 -20.54 0.23 3.72
N LEU A 39 -19.64 1.16 4.03
CA LEU A 39 -18.74 1.74 3.03
C LEU A 39 -17.79 0.69 2.42
N THR A 40 -17.32 -0.25 3.23
CA THR A 40 -16.52 -1.39 2.77
C THR A 40 -17.29 -2.25 1.78
N LYS A 41 -18.59 -2.48 2.02
CA LYS A 41 -19.46 -3.19 1.09
C LYS A 41 -19.61 -2.42 -0.22
N LEU A 42 -19.85 -1.11 -0.17
CA LEU A 42 -19.93 -0.26 -1.37
C LEU A 42 -18.66 -0.33 -2.20
N LEU A 43 -17.48 -0.29 -1.58
CA LEU A 43 -16.21 -0.45 -2.29
C LEU A 43 -16.14 -1.81 -3.00
N LYS A 44 -16.41 -2.91 -2.30
CA LYS A 44 -16.34 -4.26 -2.90
C LYS A 44 -17.30 -4.44 -4.08
N GLU A 45 -18.44 -3.76 -4.06
CA GLU A 45 -19.48 -3.87 -5.11
C GLU A 45 -19.25 -2.94 -6.29
N ASN A 46 -18.50 -1.85 -6.11
CA ASN A 46 -18.38 -0.77 -7.11
C ASN A 46 -16.94 -0.46 -7.53
N MET A 47 -15.94 -1.07 -6.88
CA MET A 47 -14.53 -0.87 -7.19
C MET A 47 -13.98 -2.09 -7.92
N GLU A 48 -13.54 -1.87 -9.15
CA GLU A 48 -12.80 -2.86 -9.92
C GLU A 48 -11.43 -2.28 -10.30
N LEU A 49 -10.38 -3.02 -9.96
CA LEU A 49 -9.00 -2.58 -10.10
C LEU A 49 -8.33 -3.32 -11.27
N THR A 50 -7.67 -2.54 -12.11
CA THR A 50 -6.75 -3.06 -13.13
C THR A 50 -5.34 -2.73 -12.71
N THR A 51 -4.51 -3.75 -12.49
CA THR A 51 -3.06 -3.56 -12.26
C THR A 51 -2.27 -4.41 -13.25
N CYS A 52 -1.30 -3.79 -13.89
CA CYS A 52 -0.39 -4.50 -14.79
C CYS A 52 0.98 -3.84 -14.84
N TYR A 53 1.97 -4.63 -15.26
CA TYR A 53 3.29 -4.11 -15.59
C TYR A 53 3.78 -4.73 -16.89
N SER A 54 4.64 -4.01 -17.61
CA SER A 54 5.48 -4.59 -18.65
C SER A 54 6.94 -4.52 -18.26
N LEU A 55 7.63 -5.67 -18.35
CA LEU A 55 9.06 -5.76 -18.17
C LEU A 55 9.72 -5.81 -19.56
N GLN A 56 10.64 -4.88 -19.81
CA GLN A 56 11.30 -4.69 -21.08
C GLN A 56 12.81 -4.48 -20.87
N ASP A 57 13.60 -4.69 -21.93
CA ASP A 57 14.98 -4.20 -21.95
C ASP A 57 14.97 -2.67 -21.91
N ASN A 58 15.98 -2.08 -21.30
CA ASN A 58 15.98 -0.65 -21.04
C ASN A 58 16.41 0.17 -22.27
N ASP A 59 15.48 0.35 -23.20
CA ASP A 59 15.60 1.29 -24.32
C ASP A 59 15.12 2.72 -23.93
N PHE A 60 14.83 2.94 -22.65
CA PHE A 60 14.23 4.16 -22.10
C PHE A 60 15.22 5.03 -21.31
N GLN A 61 16.52 4.76 -21.43
CA GLN A 61 17.58 5.40 -20.63
C GLN A 61 17.59 6.93 -20.73
N ALA A 62 17.25 7.49 -21.90
CA ALA A 62 17.13 8.93 -22.11
C ALA A 62 15.76 9.49 -21.68
N PRO A 63 14.62 8.92 -22.09
CA PRO A 63 13.31 9.48 -21.76
C PRO A 63 12.88 9.29 -20.30
N LEU A 64 13.41 8.31 -19.58
CA LEU A 64 13.04 8.01 -18.20
C LEU A 64 14.21 8.30 -17.24
N PRO A 65 14.12 9.38 -16.43
CA PRO A 65 15.16 9.73 -15.47
C PRO A 65 15.40 8.62 -14.42
N GLY A 66 16.64 8.52 -13.93
CA GLY A 66 16.98 7.70 -12.77
C GLY A 66 17.13 6.19 -13.02
N ILE A 67 17.05 5.73 -14.28
CA ILE A 67 17.20 4.32 -14.65
C ILE A 67 18.26 4.07 -15.74
N GLY A 68 19.08 5.06 -16.09
CA GLY A 68 20.04 4.95 -17.21
C GLY A 68 21.11 3.86 -17.04
N CYS A 69 21.39 3.41 -15.82
CA CYS A 69 22.34 2.33 -15.54
C CYS A 69 21.70 0.93 -15.43
N CYS A 70 20.37 0.83 -15.58
CA CYS A 70 19.65 -0.43 -15.44
C CYS A 70 19.58 -1.17 -16.77
N SER A 71 19.78 -2.49 -16.74
CA SER A 71 19.58 -3.36 -17.90
C SER A 71 18.11 -3.51 -18.32
N GLN A 72 17.18 -3.45 -17.35
CA GLN A 72 15.75 -3.59 -17.60
C GLN A 72 14.93 -2.45 -17.00
N VAL A 73 13.73 -2.26 -17.54
CA VAL A 73 12.72 -1.34 -17.02
C VAL A 73 11.39 -2.07 -16.82
N ALA A 74 10.73 -1.76 -15.70
CA ALA A 74 9.36 -2.17 -15.45
C ALA A 74 8.45 -0.95 -15.53
N LEU A 75 7.56 -0.93 -16.52
CA LEU A 75 6.52 0.09 -16.69
C LEU A 75 5.24 -0.41 -16.03
N CYS A 76 4.67 0.36 -15.12
CA CYS A 76 3.56 -0.06 -14.27
C CYS A 76 2.33 0.82 -14.49
N TYR A 77 1.17 0.19 -14.47
CA TYR A 77 -0.14 0.83 -14.54
C TYR A 77 -1.05 0.25 -13.46
N CYS A 78 -1.75 1.15 -12.76
CA CYS A 78 -2.81 0.78 -11.83
C CYS A 78 -3.97 1.77 -12.02
N SER A 79 -5.18 1.26 -12.17
CA SER A 79 -6.38 2.08 -12.33
C SER A 79 -7.58 1.45 -11.64
N CYS A 80 -8.51 2.30 -11.23
CA CYS A 80 -9.81 1.93 -10.70
C CYS A 80 -10.92 2.36 -11.67
N THR A 81 -11.93 1.51 -11.83
CA THR A 81 -13.11 1.85 -12.63
C THR A 81 -13.81 3.11 -12.13
N ARG A 82 -14.43 3.85 -13.06
CA ARG A 82 -15.14 5.10 -12.77
C ARG A 82 -16.34 4.93 -11.84
N ARG A 83 -16.89 3.72 -11.75
CA ARG A 83 -18.12 3.41 -11.01
C ARG A 83 -18.04 3.83 -9.53
N ILE A 84 -16.89 3.67 -8.87
CA ILE A 84 -16.77 4.10 -7.47
C ILE A 84 -16.80 5.63 -7.34
N ASN A 85 -16.25 6.36 -8.31
CA ASN A 85 -16.28 7.82 -8.34
C ASN A 85 -17.71 8.32 -8.52
N ASP A 86 -18.48 7.69 -9.41
CA ASP A 86 -19.89 8.06 -9.61
C ASP A 86 -20.72 7.84 -8.32
N VAL A 87 -20.42 6.79 -7.54
CA VAL A 87 -21.05 6.55 -6.23
C VAL A 87 -20.65 7.65 -5.22
N ILE A 88 -19.37 7.99 -5.15
CA ILE A 88 -18.87 9.06 -4.27
C ILE A 88 -19.53 10.40 -4.63
N ASP A 89 -19.53 10.78 -5.91
CA ASP A 89 -20.12 12.02 -6.39
C ASP A 89 -21.61 12.08 -6.08
N THR A 90 -22.32 10.95 -6.23
CA THR A 90 -23.73 10.85 -5.86
C THR A 90 -23.94 11.14 -4.37
N MET A 91 -23.18 10.50 -3.48
CA MET A 91 -23.26 10.74 -2.04
C MET A 91 -22.99 12.20 -1.68
N LEU A 92 -21.95 12.79 -2.27
CA LEU A 92 -21.59 14.20 -2.04
C LEU A 92 -22.71 15.14 -2.51
N SER A 93 -23.30 14.87 -3.69
CA SER A 93 -24.40 15.68 -4.23
C SER A 93 -25.70 15.60 -3.41
N GLN A 94 -25.92 14.47 -2.71
CA GLN A 94 -27.09 14.24 -1.86
C GLN A 94 -26.93 14.81 -0.44
N GLY A 95 -25.78 15.41 -0.13
CA GLY A 95 -25.48 15.98 1.18
C GLY A 95 -24.90 14.97 2.18
N GLU A 96 -24.60 13.74 1.76
CA GLU A 96 -23.90 12.73 2.56
C GLU A 96 -22.37 12.98 2.56
N ILE A 97 -21.99 14.22 2.91
CA ILE A 97 -20.63 14.74 2.70
C ILE A 97 -19.57 13.92 3.45
N LEU A 98 -19.81 13.62 4.73
CA LEU A 98 -18.85 12.90 5.56
C LEU A 98 -18.62 11.46 5.07
N ASP A 99 -19.69 10.77 4.70
CA ASP A 99 -19.63 9.36 4.29
C ASP A 99 -19.07 9.24 2.87
N GLY A 100 -19.42 10.16 1.96
CA GLY A 100 -18.82 10.25 0.62
C GLY A 100 -17.32 10.58 0.68
N PHE A 101 -16.91 11.49 1.56
CA PHE A 101 -15.49 11.79 1.78
C PHE A 101 -14.74 10.57 2.35
N LEU A 102 -15.33 9.88 3.34
CA LEU A 102 -14.75 8.67 3.90
C LEU A 102 -14.63 7.55 2.87
N LEU A 103 -15.66 7.36 2.02
CA LEU A 103 -15.63 6.39 0.93
C LEU A 103 -14.50 6.68 -0.05
N ASN A 104 -14.32 7.95 -0.44
CA ASN A 104 -13.22 8.37 -1.32
C ASN A 104 -11.85 8.09 -0.69
N HIS A 105 -11.70 8.37 0.60
CA HIS A 105 -10.45 8.11 1.31
C HIS A 105 -10.14 6.60 1.39
N MET A 106 -11.16 5.77 1.68
CA MET A 106 -11.03 4.31 1.67
C MET A 106 -10.72 3.76 0.28
N ALA A 107 -11.34 4.30 -0.79
CA ALA A 107 -11.06 3.92 -2.17
C ALA A 107 -9.60 4.15 -2.54
N ASN A 108 -9.05 5.31 -2.16
CA ASN A 108 -7.63 5.63 -2.33
C ASN A 108 -6.73 4.66 -1.56
N ALA A 109 -7.08 4.31 -0.32
CA ALA A 109 -6.30 3.34 0.46
C ALA A 109 -6.23 1.95 -0.21
N VAL A 110 -7.35 1.46 -0.73
CA VAL A 110 -7.42 0.19 -1.48
C VAL A 110 -6.62 0.28 -2.77
N PHE A 111 -6.74 1.39 -3.51
CA PHE A 111 -6.02 1.65 -4.76
C PHE A 111 -4.49 1.63 -4.56
N PHE A 112 -3.99 2.35 -3.56
CA PHE A 112 -2.55 2.36 -3.26
C PHE A 112 -2.04 1.00 -2.79
N GLU A 113 -2.82 0.27 -2.00
CA GLU A 113 -2.41 -1.06 -1.54
C GLU A 113 -2.37 -2.07 -2.70
N ALA A 114 -3.26 -1.96 -3.69
CA ALA A 114 -3.18 -2.76 -4.90
C ALA A 114 -1.87 -2.52 -5.69
N SER A 115 -1.48 -1.26 -5.86
CA SER A 115 -0.17 -0.90 -6.43
C SER A 115 0.99 -1.51 -5.61
N ASN A 116 0.93 -1.43 -4.28
CA ASN A 116 1.98 -2.01 -3.42
C ASN A 116 2.08 -3.53 -3.55
N GLN A 117 0.95 -4.23 -3.63
CA GLN A 117 0.91 -5.67 -3.86
C GLN A 117 1.49 -6.05 -5.22
N MET A 118 1.17 -5.28 -6.28
CA MET A 118 1.76 -5.49 -7.60
C MET A 118 3.29 -5.31 -7.55
N ASN A 119 3.75 -4.25 -6.88
CA ASN A 119 5.19 -3.96 -6.74
C ASN A 119 5.92 -5.08 -5.98
N GLY A 120 5.33 -5.61 -4.91
CA GLY A 120 5.87 -6.74 -4.16
C GLY A 120 5.99 -8.00 -5.02
N LYS A 121 4.96 -8.32 -5.81
CA LYS A 121 4.96 -9.46 -6.74
C LYS A 121 6.00 -9.29 -7.85
N LEU A 122 6.12 -8.10 -8.43
CA LEU A 122 7.14 -7.78 -9.43
C LEU A 122 8.56 -7.94 -8.85
N ALA A 123 8.81 -7.38 -7.67
CA ALA A 123 10.11 -7.50 -7.01
C ALA A 123 10.48 -8.97 -6.74
N HIS A 124 9.52 -9.77 -6.31
CA HIS A 124 9.72 -11.20 -6.09
C HIS A 124 10.14 -11.90 -7.39
N VAL A 125 9.40 -11.70 -8.48
CA VAL A 125 9.69 -12.29 -9.80
C VAL A 125 11.08 -11.90 -10.31
N LEU A 126 11.53 -10.68 -10.06
CA LEU A 126 12.86 -10.21 -10.46
C LEU A 126 13.96 -10.75 -9.55
N SER A 127 13.70 -10.88 -8.25
CA SER A 127 14.66 -11.45 -7.31
C SER A 127 15.00 -12.91 -7.62
N GLU A 128 14.03 -13.69 -8.12
CA GLU A 128 14.27 -15.06 -8.61
C GLU A 128 15.22 -15.12 -9.82
N ARG A 129 15.42 -13.98 -10.50
CA ARG A 129 16.34 -13.81 -11.63
C ARG A 129 17.65 -13.13 -11.24
N GLY A 130 17.86 -12.85 -9.95
CA GLY A 130 19.03 -12.11 -9.47
C GLY A 130 19.00 -10.61 -9.82
N LEU A 131 17.82 -10.07 -10.12
CA LEU A 131 17.62 -8.64 -10.39
C LEU A 131 16.89 -7.97 -9.24
N HIS A 132 17.22 -6.71 -8.98
CA HIS A 132 16.59 -5.89 -7.97
C HIS A 132 16.05 -4.60 -8.57
N LEU A 133 14.94 -4.11 -8.01
CA LEU A 133 14.31 -2.86 -8.44
C LEU A 133 14.98 -1.64 -7.81
N THR A 134 15.05 -0.55 -8.56
CA THR A 134 15.29 0.79 -8.02
C THR A 134 14.17 1.20 -7.07
N LYS A 135 14.26 2.41 -6.50
CA LYS A 135 13.07 3.11 -5.99
C LYS A 135 12.03 3.30 -7.12
N ARG A 136 10.78 3.54 -6.72
CA ARG A 136 9.71 3.91 -7.65
C ARG A 136 9.94 5.31 -8.20
N TYR A 137 9.73 5.48 -9.50
CA TYR A 137 9.66 6.78 -10.15
C TYR A 137 8.26 7.01 -10.70
N ALA A 138 7.64 8.13 -10.36
CA ALA A 138 6.36 8.54 -10.92
C ALA A 138 6.47 9.98 -11.46
N ALA A 139 5.69 10.28 -12.48
CA ALA A 139 5.70 11.59 -13.09
C ALA A 139 5.21 12.67 -12.12
N GLY A 140 5.88 13.82 -12.08
CA GLY A 140 5.61 14.89 -11.11
C GLY A 140 6.28 14.69 -9.75
N GLU A 141 6.95 13.57 -9.51
CA GLU A 141 7.76 13.36 -8.30
C GLU A 141 9.23 13.76 -8.56
N GLY A 142 9.78 14.64 -7.71
CA GLY A 142 11.18 15.07 -7.80
C GLY A 142 11.52 15.74 -9.13
N GLU A 143 12.50 15.19 -9.85
CA GLU A 143 12.94 15.69 -11.16
C GLU A 143 12.23 15.00 -12.34
N VAL A 144 11.26 14.11 -12.10
CA VAL A 144 10.56 13.39 -13.16
C VAL A 144 9.45 14.28 -13.75
N PRO A 145 9.54 14.72 -15.01
CA PRO A 145 8.55 15.64 -15.59
C PRO A 145 7.20 14.93 -15.85
N LEU A 146 6.10 15.68 -15.81
CA LEU A 146 4.75 15.14 -16.06
C LEU A 146 4.60 14.50 -17.45
N SER A 147 5.37 14.98 -18.44
CA SER A 147 5.38 14.43 -19.81
C SER A 147 5.80 12.96 -19.88
N VAL A 148 6.50 12.44 -18.87
CA VAL A 148 6.85 11.01 -18.77
C VAL A 148 5.61 10.11 -18.78
N GLN A 149 4.45 10.60 -18.32
CA GLN A 149 3.23 9.80 -18.36
C GLN A 149 2.85 9.37 -19.77
N ALA A 150 3.03 10.25 -20.77
CA ALA A 150 2.76 9.91 -22.16
C ALA A 150 3.68 8.78 -22.64
N ILE A 151 4.96 8.85 -22.29
CA ILE A 151 5.96 7.85 -22.67
C ILE A 151 5.60 6.48 -22.10
N ILE A 152 5.25 6.41 -20.82
CA ILE A 152 4.86 5.15 -20.18
C ILE A 152 3.56 4.63 -20.79
N LEU A 153 2.56 5.49 -20.97
CA LEU A 153 1.26 5.08 -21.48
C LEU A 153 1.34 4.55 -22.91
N ASP A 154 2.05 5.26 -23.79
CA ASP A 154 2.21 4.90 -25.19
C ASP A 154 2.90 3.53 -25.30
N ALA A 155 3.99 3.33 -24.53
CA ALA A 155 4.68 2.06 -24.48
C ALA A 155 3.77 0.90 -24.02
N LEU A 156 2.97 1.10 -22.97
CA LEU A 156 2.02 0.08 -22.50
C LEU A 156 0.90 -0.19 -23.52
N LYS A 157 0.40 0.84 -24.20
CA LYS A 157 -0.66 0.73 -25.22
C LYS A 157 -0.20 0.00 -26.48
N THR A 158 1.10 -0.07 -26.75
CA THR A 158 1.62 -0.94 -27.83
C THR A 158 1.43 -2.44 -27.54
N GLU A 159 1.29 -2.82 -26.27
CA GLU A 159 1.17 -4.22 -25.86
C GLU A 159 -0.27 -4.65 -25.58
N THR A 160 -1.14 -3.72 -25.16
CA THR A 160 -2.55 -3.98 -24.87
C THR A 160 -3.37 -2.70 -24.87
N GLU A 161 -4.67 -2.83 -25.12
CA GLU A 161 -5.62 -1.77 -24.83
C GLU A 161 -5.69 -1.53 -23.31
N LEU A 162 -5.62 -0.26 -22.91
CA LEU A 162 -5.82 0.20 -21.53
C LEU A 162 -6.86 1.32 -21.53
N GLU A 163 -7.87 1.19 -20.69
CA GLU A 163 -8.95 2.18 -20.51
C GLU A 163 -8.49 3.39 -19.69
N VAL A 164 -7.49 4.09 -20.20
CA VAL A 164 -6.98 5.34 -19.63
C VAL A 164 -6.54 6.28 -20.74
N ASN A 165 -6.80 7.57 -20.52
CA ASN A 165 -6.38 8.63 -21.42
C ASN A 165 -5.54 9.67 -20.68
N LEU A 166 -4.76 10.42 -21.45
CA LEU A 166 -4.04 11.59 -20.97
C LEU A 166 -4.68 12.83 -21.59
N THR A 167 -4.97 13.82 -20.75
CA THR A 167 -5.34 15.16 -21.22
C THR A 167 -4.15 15.88 -21.83
N SER A 168 -4.39 17.02 -22.48
CA SER A 168 -3.33 17.89 -23.02
C SER A 168 -2.34 18.39 -21.97
N ASN A 169 -2.73 18.37 -20.69
CA ASN A 169 -1.89 18.75 -19.56
C ASN A 169 -1.28 17.53 -18.83
N TYR A 170 -1.30 16.36 -19.46
CA TYR A 170 -0.80 15.10 -18.92
C TYR A 170 -1.54 14.60 -17.66
N MET A 171 -2.81 14.96 -17.46
CA MET A 171 -3.61 14.35 -16.39
C MET A 171 -4.23 13.04 -16.86
N LEU A 172 -4.24 12.02 -15.99
CA LEU A 172 -4.86 10.73 -16.29
C LEU A 172 -6.37 10.78 -16.11
N GLU A 173 -7.09 10.14 -17.04
CA GLU A 173 -8.53 9.93 -16.98
C GLU A 173 -8.84 8.43 -17.17
N PRO A 174 -9.45 7.75 -16.18
CA PRO A 174 -10.02 8.28 -14.94
C PRO A 174 -8.95 8.74 -13.94
N GLU A 175 -9.33 9.65 -13.03
CA GLU A 175 -8.44 10.29 -12.05
C GLU A 175 -7.80 9.29 -11.06
N HIS A 176 -8.49 8.19 -10.74
CA HIS A 176 -7.93 7.07 -9.99
C HIS A 176 -7.14 6.15 -10.91
N SER A 177 -6.15 6.72 -11.61
CA SER A 177 -5.17 6.00 -12.40
C SER A 177 -3.77 6.50 -12.06
N MET A 178 -2.79 5.60 -12.14
CA MET A 178 -1.39 5.94 -11.91
C MET A 178 -0.50 5.20 -12.91
N LEU A 179 0.52 5.92 -13.37
CA LEU A 179 1.62 5.41 -14.16
C LEU A 179 2.92 5.68 -13.42
N TYR A 180 3.78 4.68 -13.39
CA TYR A 180 5.08 4.76 -12.74
C TYR A 180 6.00 3.69 -13.31
N TYR A 181 7.28 3.77 -12.97
CA TYR A 181 8.28 2.82 -13.45
C TYR A 181 9.35 2.52 -12.41
N PHE A 182 10.06 1.43 -12.65
CA PHE A 182 11.27 1.04 -11.95
C PHE A 182 12.36 0.68 -12.96
N GLY A 183 13.62 0.97 -12.61
CA GLY A 183 14.76 0.28 -13.20
C GLY A 183 14.97 -1.07 -12.52
N ALA A 184 15.51 -2.04 -13.24
CA ALA A 184 15.85 -3.35 -12.71
C ALA A 184 17.26 -3.76 -13.16
N ASP A 185 18.10 -4.17 -12.22
CA ASP A 185 19.47 -4.59 -12.47
C ASP A 185 20.01 -5.49 -11.35
N ALA A 186 21.05 -6.29 -11.63
CA ALA A 186 21.72 -7.15 -10.66
C ALA A 186 22.58 -6.34 -9.67
N GLY A 187 23.09 -5.17 -10.09
CA GLY A 187 23.93 -4.32 -9.24
C GLY A 187 23.19 -3.51 -8.18
N ILE A 188 21.85 -3.53 -8.18
CA ILE A 188 21.04 -2.73 -7.26
C ILE A 188 20.96 -3.40 -5.89
N THR A 189 21.35 -2.68 -4.84
CA THR A 189 21.09 -3.09 -3.46
C THR A 189 19.61 -2.87 -3.15
N GLY A 190 18.88 -3.93 -2.79
CA GLY A 190 17.42 -3.91 -2.66
C GLY A 190 16.85 -2.65 -1.98
N HIS A 191 15.96 -1.95 -2.67
CA HIS A 191 15.21 -0.80 -2.16
C HIS A 191 13.77 -1.18 -1.83
N SER A 192 13.12 -0.38 -0.98
CA SER A 192 11.67 -0.47 -0.82
C SER A 192 10.99 -0.16 -2.15
N THR A 193 9.99 -0.96 -2.50
CA THR A 193 9.15 -0.76 -3.69
C THR A 193 7.89 0.04 -3.39
N ARG A 194 7.72 0.43 -2.13
CA ARG A 194 6.70 1.40 -1.69
C ARG A 194 7.17 2.82 -2.02
N HIS A 195 6.23 3.75 -2.01
CA HIS A 195 6.55 5.17 -2.15
C HIS A 195 7.47 5.63 -1.01
N ASP A 196 8.44 6.47 -1.33
CA ASP A 196 9.43 6.96 -0.37
C ASP A 196 9.06 8.38 0.09
N CYS A 197 8.49 8.47 1.29
CA CYS A 197 8.18 9.75 1.94
C CYS A 197 9.42 10.45 2.51
N GLY A 198 10.59 9.81 2.55
CA GLY A 198 11.80 10.31 3.23
C GLY A 198 12.32 11.64 2.67
N ALA A 199 12.10 11.90 1.38
CA ALA A 199 12.46 13.16 0.74
C ALA A 199 11.40 14.27 0.86
N CYS A 200 10.24 13.99 1.48
CA CYS A 200 9.17 14.96 1.65
C CYS A 200 9.39 15.85 2.89
N ASN A 201 9.42 17.17 2.68
CA ASN A 201 9.64 18.18 3.71
C ASN A 201 8.40 18.46 4.58
N SER A 202 7.27 17.77 4.38
CA SER A 202 6.10 17.95 5.23
C SER A 202 6.36 17.37 6.61
N GLU A 203 6.51 18.27 7.59
CA GLU A 203 6.50 17.95 9.01
C GLU A 203 5.09 17.45 9.40
N ASP A 204 5.01 16.46 10.29
CA ASP A 204 3.76 15.88 10.81
C ASP A 204 2.75 15.35 9.77
N CYS A 205 3.23 14.88 8.62
CA CYS A 205 2.37 14.30 7.58
C CYS A 205 1.71 12.98 8.06
N PRO A 206 0.37 12.89 8.11
CA PRO A 206 -0.32 11.69 8.61
C PRO A 206 -0.30 10.53 7.60
N PHE A 207 0.10 10.80 6.35
CA PHE A 207 0.34 9.81 5.29
C PHE A 207 1.75 9.20 5.34
N ARG A 208 2.67 9.76 6.13
CA ARG A 208 4.01 9.21 6.30
C ARG A 208 3.90 7.82 6.92
N ASP A 209 4.55 6.84 6.30
CA ASP A 209 4.61 5.48 6.84
C ASP A 209 5.30 5.51 8.21
N VAL A 210 4.70 4.84 9.18
CA VAL A 210 5.28 4.62 10.51
C VAL A 210 5.97 3.25 10.55
N GLU A 211 6.89 3.02 11.48
CA GLU A 211 7.74 1.81 11.53
C GLU A 211 6.95 0.48 11.43
N GLY A 212 5.70 0.43 11.92
CA GLY A 212 4.80 -0.73 11.79
C GLY A 212 4.30 -1.00 10.36
N ASP A 213 4.02 0.05 9.59
CA ASP A 213 3.51 -0.05 8.20
C ASP A 213 4.57 -0.69 7.28
N VAL A 214 5.85 -0.43 7.55
CA VAL A 214 7.00 -0.93 6.77
C VAL A 214 7.29 -2.39 7.09
N ALA A 215 7.22 -2.77 8.38
CA ALA A 215 7.45 -4.13 8.83
C ALA A 215 6.38 -5.11 8.34
N GLU A 216 5.10 -4.72 8.35
CA GLU A 216 4.02 -5.57 7.85
C GLU A 216 4.10 -5.78 6.33
N GLY A 217 4.51 -4.76 5.57
CA GLY A 217 4.78 -4.87 4.13
C GLY A 217 5.94 -5.80 3.78
N LEU A 218 6.98 -5.89 4.63
CA LEU A 218 8.09 -6.83 4.45
C LEU A 218 7.71 -8.25 4.86
N ILE A 219 6.90 -8.41 5.92
CA ILE A 219 6.43 -9.71 6.41
C ILE A 219 5.43 -10.35 5.45
N LYS A 220 4.49 -9.58 4.88
CA LYS A 220 3.51 -10.10 3.89
C LYS A 220 4.15 -10.57 2.58
N ASN A 221 5.28 -9.99 2.20
CA ASN A 221 6.03 -10.37 1.00
C ASN A 221 7.04 -11.50 1.23
N ALA A 222 7.36 -11.82 2.48
CA ALA A 222 8.16 -13.00 2.82
C ALA A 222 7.24 -14.22 2.99
N LYS A 223 7.32 -15.21 2.09
CA LYS A 223 6.66 -16.50 2.37
C LYS A 223 7.26 -17.13 3.64
N PRO A 224 6.44 -17.80 4.47
CA PRO A 224 6.91 -18.46 5.68
C PRO A 224 7.54 -19.79 5.32
N GLN A 225 8.79 -19.82 4.87
CA GLN A 225 9.61 -21.03 4.99
C GLN A 225 11.04 -20.71 5.43
N THR A 226 11.29 -21.15 6.67
CA THR A 226 12.55 -21.66 7.20
C THR A 226 13.74 -20.70 7.21
N SER A 227 13.96 -20.08 8.37
CA SER A 227 15.11 -20.46 9.19
C SER A 227 15.11 -19.65 10.50
N TRP A 228 15.28 -20.35 11.61
CA TRP A 228 15.57 -19.79 12.95
C TRP A 228 16.81 -18.87 12.99
N SER A 229 17.52 -18.70 11.87
CA SER A 229 18.62 -17.74 11.72
C SER A 229 18.15 -16.28 11.56
N ALA A 230 16.97 -16.00 10.97
CA ALA A 230 16.46 -14.64 10.83
C ALA A 230 16.08 -14.01 12.19
N LEU A 231 15.51 -14.82 13.10
CA LEU A 231 15.25 -14.41 14.49
C LEU A 231 16.54 -14.12 15.28
N ARG A 232 17.67 -14.78 14.95
CA ARG A 232 18.97 -14.48 15.58
C ARG A 232 19.61 -13.21 15.02
N ALA A 233 19.36 -12.86 13.76
CA ALA A 233 19.76 -11.58 13.20
C ALA A 233 18.98 -10.42 13.86
N PHE A 234 17.69 -10.63 14.13
CA PHE A 234 16.85 -9.68 14.88
C PHE A 234 17.31 -9.52 16.34
N ASP A 235 17.68 -10.61 17.04
CA ASP A 235 18.20 -10.56 18.41
C ASP A 235 19.60 -9.88 18.51
N ARG A 236 20.41 -9.91 17.43
CA ARG A 236 21.68 -9.15 17.35
C ARG A 236 21.47 -7.65 17.19
N LEU A 237 20.50 -7.22 16.39
CA LEU A 237 20.16 -5.81 16.23
C LEU A 237 19.54 -5.22 17.51
N TYR A 238 18.68 -5.99 18.20
CA TYR A 238 18.05 -5.53 19.44
C TYR A 238 19.01 -5.46 20.65
N ARG A 239 20.02 -6.33 20.71
CA ARG A 239 21.04 -6.29 21.79
C ARG A 239 22.10 -5.20 21.60
N GLY A 240 22.26 -4.66 20.40
CA GLY A 240 23.17 -3.55 20.10
C GLY A 240 22.69 -2.19 20.62
N PHE A 241 21.39 -2.04 20.88
CA PHE A 241 20.78 -0.77 21.31
C PHE A 241 20.40 -0.72 22.80
N SER A 242 20.62 -1.81 23.55
CA SER A 242 20.37 -1.87 25.00
C SER A 242 21.64 -1.61 25.81
N SER A 243 22.33 -0.52 25.50
CA SER A 243 23.18 0.15 26.49
C SER A 243 22.76 1.61 26.49
N HIS A 244 21.86 1.96 27.41
CA HIS A 244 21.70 3.24 28.11
C HIS A 244 20.29 3.27 28.75
N ARG A 245 20.25 2.87 30.03
CA ARG A 245 19.31 3.23 31.11
C ARG A 245 17.79 2.94 30.96
N VAL A 246 17.42 1.76 31.49
CA VAL A 246 16.38 1.45 32.51
C VAL A 246 15.03 2.22 32.48
N ILE A 247 13.92 1.49 32.33
CA ILE A 247 12.84 1.27 33.34
C ILE A 247 11.99 0.04 32.92
N PRO A 248 11.57 -0.85 33.85
CA PRO A 248 11.02 -2.18 33.55
C PRO A 248 9.48 -2.21 33.58
N PHE A 249 8.82 -3.10 32.82
CA PHE A 249 7.59 -3.76 33.30
C PHE A 249 7.16 -4.99 32.45
N PHE A 250 7.03 -6.11 33.17
CA PHE A 250 6.16 -7.29 33.01
C PHE A 250 6.21 -8.22 31.78
N ARG A 251 6.90 -9.35 32.01
CA ARG A 251 6.53 -10.69 31.54
C ARG A 251 5.13 -11.07 32.07
N GLY A 252 4.27 -11.63 31.23
CA GLY A 252 3.11 -12.37 31.71
C GLY A 252 2.16 -12.85 30.62
N ALA A 253 2.06 -14.18 30.50
CA ALA A 253 0.92 -14.93 29.96
C ALA A 253 0.76 -15.02 28.43
N VAL A 254 1.61 -15.87 27.85
CA VAL A 254 1.12 -16.96 27.00
C VAL A 254 0.20 -17.82 27.87
N ASN A 255 -1.06 -18.04 27.48
CA ASN A 255 -1.71 -19.31 27.77
C ASN A 255 -2.78 -19.63 26.73
N ALA A 256 -2.52 -20.75 26.07
CA ALA A 256 -3.37 -21.41 25.14
C ALA A 256 -4.57 -22.05 25.85
N TRP A 257 -5.70 -21.95 25.14
CA TRP A 257 -6.78 -22.91 25.04
C TRP A 257 -6.41 -24.34 25.45
N THR A 258 -6.98 -24.81 26.56
CA THR A 258 -7.54 -26.17 26.70
C THR A 258 -8.76 -26.11 27.62
N TRP A 259 -9.86 -26.68 27.13
CA TRP A 259 -11.10 -27.04 27.84
C TRP A 259 -11.16 -28.58 27.82
N PRO A 260 -12.09 -29.29 28.51
CA PRO A 260 -12.88 -28.97 29.71
C PRO A 260 -12.80 -30.08 30.79
N ALA A 261 -13.36 -29.86 32.00
CA ALA A 261 -14.19 -30.84 32.73
C ALA A 261 -14.55 -30.38 34.16
N GLY A 262 -15.84 -30.43 34.48
CA GLY A 262 -16.41 -30.42 35.84
C GLY A 262 -16.37 -29.05 36.54
N GLY A 263 -17.45 -28.44 36.98
CA GLY A 263 -18.70 -28.96 37.50
C GLY A 263 -18.97 -28.18 38.80
N GLY A 264 -20.17 -27.63 38.97
CA GLY A 264 -20.61 -27.10 40.27
C GLY A 264 -20.99 -25.62 40.29
N THR A 265 -22.24 -25.36 39.87
CA THR A 265 -23.25 -24.52 40.54
C THR A 265 -22.82 -23.46 41.57
N ILE A 266 -23.09 -22.21 41.17
CA ILE A 266 -23.65 -21.04 41.88
C ILE A 266 -24.09 -21.26 43.35
N PRO A 267 -23.82 -20.30 44.25
CA PRO A 267 -24.95 -19.50 44.72
C PRO A 267 -24.73 -17.97 44.72
N PHE A 268 -25.87 -17.32 44.48
CA PHE A 268 -26.27 -15.94 44.70
C PHE A 268 -25.65 -15.22 45.91
N GLY A 269 -25.50 -13.90 45.76
CA GLY A 269 -26.20 -13.00 46.68
C GLY A 269 -25.39 -11.85 47.28
N GLY A 270 -25.59 -10.66 46.71
CA GLY A 270 -26.16 -9.55 47.48
C GLY A 270 -25.23 -8.54 48.13
N LYS A 271 -25.48 -7.26 47.76
CA LYS A 271 -25.33 -6.02 48.56
C LYS A 271 -23.87 -5.68 48.94
N ARG A 272 -23.31 -4.51 48.63
CA ARG A 272 -23.80 -3.15 48.46
C ARG A 272 -22.91 -2.42 47.47
#